data_AF-A0A7H1QBG6-F1
#
_entry.id   AF-A0A7H1QBG6-F1
#
_cell.length_a   1.000
_cell.length_b   1.000
_cell.length_c   1.000
_cell.angle_alpha   90.00
_cell.angle_beta   90.00
_cell.angle_gamma   90.00
#
_symmetry.space_group_name_H-M   'P 1'
#
loop_
_entity.id
_entity.type
_entity.pdbx_description
1 polymer ?
#
loop_
_entity_poly.entity_id
_entity_poly.type
_entity_poly.pdbx_seq_one_letter_code
_entity_poly.pdbx_strand_id
1 'polypeptide(L)'
;MPTPERLVEDGMRHWGRLADRPAVVDPLEVYGGLARRLKRVRLKEWVGFTLSHPDWYSSLIIQDAHYLASSEIYAYDRAGGVLHQHAANAAGGSPVLPAELLENSCRFERDGYRVAYSFSRTSARHRIEIDIARTAKAPAIRGELELDAEAATAPLSVSSRLPGGSMYTHKAAFPASGVLRVGDTEVVFEPHRDLATLDEHRSLLPYRTDWVWGTFATSTDAGPVVGANFAARPELAGEPEESCLWTPGRCEPLGDIAFEPTSADPSAAWHIASRDGRLDVVFEPEGRKQVKHNLGLFAVDYFQLFGRYRGVIRGAGGDVEVKDVHGVCERMKARL
;
A
#
# COMPACT_ATOMS: atom_id res chain seq x y z
N MET A 1 12.37 0.73 21.88
CA MET A 1 12.43 -0.72 22.18
C MET A 1 12.97 -1.42 20.94
N PRO A 2 13.73 -2.52 21.07
CA PRO A 2 14.13 -3.31 19.91
C PRO A 2 12.89 -3.85 19.19
N THR A 3 12.95 -3.98 17.87
CA THR A 3 11.91 -4.63 17.08
C THR A 3 11.86 -6.12 17.44
N PRO A 4 10.69 -6.70 17.75
CA PRO A 4 10.59 -8.12 18.04
C PRO A 4 10.92 -8.94 16.78
N GLU A 5 11.53 -10.11 16.96
CA GLU A 5 11.86 -11.00 15.84
C GLU A 5 10.59 -11.50 15.13
N ARG A 6 9.51 -11.72 15.89
CA ARG A 6 8.24 -12.23 15.40
C ARG A 6 7.09 -11.31 15.81
N LEU A 7 6.06 -11.21 14.99
CA LEU A 7 4.81 -10.52 15.37
C LEU A 7 4.12 -11.21 16.55
N VAL A 8 4.21 -12.54 16.62
CA VAL A 8 3.68 -13.36 17.69
C VAL A 8 4.82 -14.18 18.28
N GLU A 9 4.99 -14.07 19.59
CA GLU A 9 6.05 -14.73 20.34
C GLU A 9 5.43 -15.40 21.56
N ASP A 10 5.71 -16.70 21.74
CA ASP A 10 5.11 -17.53 22.80
C ASP A 10 3.56 -17.45 22.86
N GLY A 11 2.92 -17.36 21.68
CA GLY A 11 1.46 -17.24 21.56
C GLY A 11 0.90 -15.85 21.90
N MET A 12 1.75 -14.90 22.27
CA MET A 12 1.40 -13.52 22.54
C MET A 12 1.76 -12.63 21.35
N ARG A 13 0.76 -11.89 20.85
CA ARG A 13 0.98 -10.92 19.78
C ARG A 13 1.55 -9.62 20.34
N HIS A 14 2.57 -9.10 19.69
CA HIS A 14 3.09 -7.74 19.91
C HIS A 14 2.11 -6.72 19.30
N TRP A 15 1.67 -5.78 20.13
CA TRP A 15 0.75 -4.69 19.75
C TRP A 15 1.47 -3.36 19.84
N GLY A 16 1.01 -2.38 19.07
CA GLY A 16 1.57 -1.04 19.07
C GLY A 16 2.18 -0.64 17.73
N ARG A 17 2.80 0.55 17.73
CA ARG A 17 3.76 0.95 16.72
C ARG A 17 5.10 0.30 17.03
N LEU A 18 5.61 -0.49 16.09
CA LEU A 18 6.88 -1.18 16.19
C LEU A 18 7.96 -0.30 15.57
N ALA A 19 9.20 -0.39 16.07
CA ALA A 19 10.31 0.40 15.54
C ALA A 19 10.69 0.01 14.10
N ASP A 20 10.41 -1.23 13.71
CA ASP A 20 10.60 -1.77 12.36
C ASP A 20 9.61 -2.93 12.13
N ARG A 21 9.65 -3.53 10.94
CA ARG A 21 8.96 -4.78 10.61
C ARG A 21 9.59 -5.94 11.39
N PRO A 22 8.82 -6.75 12.14
CA PRO A 22 9.32 -8.04 12.63
C PRO A 22 9.86 -8.89 11.49
N ALA A 23 10.85 -9.74 11.75
CA ALA A 23 11.37 -10.65 10.72
C ALA A 23 10.25 -11.58 10.23
N VAL A 24 9.50 -12.18 11.16
CA VAL A 24 8.36 -13.04 10.85
C VAL A 24 7.04 -12.37 11.22
N VAL A 25 6.15 -12.20 10.24
CA VAL A 25 4.82 -11.63 10.44
C VAL A 25 3.78 -12.66 10.02
N ASP A 26 3.39 -13.54 10.96
CA ASP A 26 2.24 -14.42 10.83
C ASP A 26 1.25 -14.15 11.98
N PRO A 27 0.15 -13.39 11.75
CA PRO A 27 -0.83 -13.10 12.80
C PRO A 27 -1.61 -14.33 13.26
N LEU A 28 -1.55 -15.45 12.53
CA LEU A 28 -2.25 -16.68 12.89
C LEU A 28 -1.51 -17.52 13.93
N GLU A 29 -0.25 -17.19 14.26
CA GLU A 29 0.54 -17.89 15.27
C GLU A 29 -0.05 -17.78 16.68
N VAL A 30 -0.95 -16.82 16.92
CA VAL A 30 -1.74 -16.72 18.16
C VAL A 30 -2.68 -17.93 18.32
N TYR A 31 -3.02 -18.61 17.22
CA TYR A 31 -4.00 -19.69 17.20
C TYR A 31 -3.33 -21.06 16.98
N GLY A 32 -3.81 -22.06 17.72
CA GLY A 32 -3.46 -23.47 17.52
C GLY A 32 -4.55 -24.26 16.77
N GLY A 33 -4.17 -25.42 16.22
CA GLY A 33 -5.10 -26.47 15.76
C GLY A 33 -6.22 -25.98 14.81
N LEU A 34 -7.46 -26.37 15.12
CA LEU A 34 -8.63 -26.04 14.31
C LEU A 34 -8.91 -24.53 14.27
N ALA A 35 -8.65 -23.80 15.36
CA ALA A 35 -8.86 -22.35 15.41
C ALA A 35 -7.99 -21.64 14.37
N ARG A 36 -6.72 -22.05 14.19
CA ARG A 36 -5.83 -21.49 13.15
C ARG A 36 -6.40 -21.69 11.74
N ARG A 37 -6.93 -22.89 11.46
CA ARG A 37 -7.55 -23.21 10.16
C ARG A 37 -8.79 -22.36 9.89
N LEU A 38 -9.65 -22.17 10.89
CA LEU A 38 -10.83 -21.31 10.79
C LEU A 38 -10.48 -19.82 10.68
N LYS A 39 -9.39 -19.38 11.31
CA LYS A 39 -8.92 -17.99 11.21
C LYS A 39 -8.24 -17.70 9.88
N ARG A 40 -7.61 -18.69 9.25
CA ARG A 40 -7.00 -18.55 7.92
C ARG A 40 -7.98 -18.02 6.87
N VAL A 41 -9.20 -18.56 6.80
CA VAL A 41 -10.21 -18.08 5.82
C VAL A 41 -10.69 -16.64 6.10
N ARG A 42 -10.49 -16.14 7.33
CA ARG A 42 -10.77 -14.76 7.71
C ARG A 42 -9.58 -13.82 7.49
N LEU A 43 -8.37 -14.36 7.33
CA LEU A 43 -7.20 -13.56 7.08
C LEU A 43 -7.28 -12.97 5.66
N LYS A 44 -6.90 -11.71 5.54
CA LYS A 44 -6.78 -10.97 4.28
C LYS A 44 -5.36 -10.44 4.26
N GLU A 45 -4.61 -10.80 3.24
CA GLU A 45 -3.20 -10.45 3.10
C GLU A 45 -2.96 -9.80 1.75
N TRP A 46 -2.11 -8.80 1.73
CA TRP A 46 -1.63 -8.23 0.48
C TRP A 46 -0.24 -7.63 0.65
N VAL A 47 0.47 -7.60 -0.47
CA VAL A 47 1.67 -6.82 -0.68
C VAL A 47 1.50 -6.08 -1.99
N GLY A 48 1.71 -4.77 -1.99
CA GLY A 48 1.59 -3.94 -3.17
C GLY A 48 2.54 -2.77 -3.15
N PHE A 49 2.60 -2.07 -4.28
CA PHE A 49 3.35 -0.85 -4.44
C PHE A 49 2.50 0.21 -5.11
N THR A 50 2.65 1.46 -4.67
CA THR A 50 2.29 2.64 -5.47
C THR A 50 3.57 3.21 -6.06
N LEU A 51 3.62 3.32 -7.38
CA LEU A 51 4.73 3.87 -8.12
C LEU A 51 4.49 5.37 -8.35
N SER A 52 5.36 6.20 -7.79
CA SER A 52 5.35 7.65 -7.94
C SER A 52 6.27 8.04 -9.09
N HIS A 53 5.67 8.54 -10.17
CA HIS A 53 6.35 9.08 -11.35
C HIS A 53 5.53 10.28 -11.89
N PRO A 54 6.18 11.38 -12.35
CA PRO A 54 5.49 12.63 -12.69
C PRO A 54 4.48 12.52 -13.84
N ASP A 55 4.77 11.65 -14.81
CA ASP A 55 3.96 11.50 -16.04
C ASP A 55 3.11 10.23 -16.07
N TRP A 56 3.38 9.27 -15.18
CA TRP A 56 2.77 7.94 -15.23
C TRP A 56 2.40 7.50 -13.83
N TYR A 57 1.11 7.32 -13.59
CA TYR A 57 0.62 6.86 -12.30
C TYR A 57 0.37 5.38 -12.33
N SER A 58 0.89 4.66 -11.34
CA SER A 58 0.77 3.21 -11.31
C SER A 58 0.69 2.68 -9.89
N SER A 59 -0.12 1.65 -9.70
CA SER A 59 -0.06 0.80 -8.52
C SER A 59 -0.22 -0.65 -8.95
N LEU A 60 0.34 -1.54 -8.15
CA LEU A 60 0.26 -2.98 -8.34
C LEU A 60 0.14 -3.69 -7.00
N ILE A 61 -0.59 -4.80 -6.98
CA ILE A 61 -0.89 -5.54 -5.76
C ILE A 61 -0.93 -7.05 -6.03
N ILE A 62 -0.48 -7.83 -5.05
CA ILE A 62 -0.70 -9.26 -4.93
C ILE A 62 -1.48 -9.46 -3.63
N GLN A 63 -2.64 -10.10 -3.70
CA GLN A 63 -3.51 -10.28 -2.54
C GLN A 63 -4.08 -11.70 -2.45
N ASP A 64 -4.28 -12.15 -1.21
CA ASP A 64 -4.87 -13.45 -0.90
C ASP A 64 -5.91 -13.33 0.21
N ALA A 65 -7.14 -13.70 -0.11
CA ALA A 65 -8.22 -13.83 0.85
C ALA A 65 -8.39 -15.27 1.38
N HIS A 66 -7.48 -16.18 1.03
CA HIS A 66 -7.43 -17.61 1.35
C HIS A 66 -8.56 -18.47 0.74
N TYR A 67 -9.54 -17.85 0.08
CA TYR A 67 -10.53 -18.52 -0.78
C TYR A 67 -10.53 -17.97 -2.22
N LEU A 68 -9.98 -16.77 -2.42
CA LEU A 68 -9.79 -16.13 -3.72
C LEU A 68 -8.50 -15.32 -3.61
N ALA A 69 -7.62 -15.48 -4.58
CA ALA A 69 -6.43 -14.66 -4.73
C ALA A 69 -6.52 -13.85 -6.01
N SER A 70 -5.88 -12.68 -6.02
CA SER A 70 -5.77 -11.88 -7.22
C SER A 70 -4.49 -11.06 -7.25
N SER A 71 -4.15 -10.60 -8.44
CA SER A 71 -3.15 -9.57 -8.64
C SER A 71 -3.67 -8.58 -9.67
N GLU A 72 -3.41 -7.30 -9.42
CA GLU A 72 -3.91 -6.20 -10.22
C GLU A 72 -2.80 -5.17 -10.41
N ILE A 73 -2.78 -4.55 -11.59
CA ILE A 73 -1.91 -3.43 -11.92
C ILE A 73 -2.66 -2.43 -12.78
N TYR A 74 -2.38 -1.15 -12.60
CA TYR A 74 -2.72 -0.14 -13.59
C TYR A 74 -1.53 0.75 -13.93
N ALA A 75 -1.53 1.32 -15.13
CA ALA A 75 -0.62 2.37 -15.55
C ALA A 75 -1.44 3.44 -16.27
N TYR A 76 -1.38 4.68 -15.80
CA TYR A 76 -2.11 5.81 -16.32
C TYR A 76 -1.15 6.81 -16.95
N ASP A 77 -1.29 7.02 -18.26
CA ASP A 77 -0.62 8.07 -19.00
C ASP A 77 -1.27 9.41 -18.68
N ARG A 78 -0.58 10.27 -17.93
CA ARG A 78 -1.12 11.57 -17.53
C ARG A 78 -1.26 12.52 -18.70
N ALA A 79 -0.34 12.49 -19.68
CA ALA A 79 -0.39 13.36 -20.84
C ALA A 79 -1.49 12.95 -21.81
N GLY A 80 -1.63 11.64 -22.05
CA GLY A 80 -2.67 11.08 -22.91
C GLY A 80 -4.05 10.96 -22.25
N GLY A 81 -4.13 10.97 -20.92
CA GLY A 81 -5.36 10.71 -20.17
C GLY A 81 -5.84 9.26 -20.30
N VAL A 82 -4.94 8.30 -20.51
CA VAL A 82 -5.27 6.91 -20.83
C VAL A 82 -4.91 5.97 -19.69
N LEU A 83 -5.90 5.21 -19.22
CA LEU A 83 -5.74 4.20 -18.18
C LEU A 83 -5.61 2.79 -18.78
N HIS A 84 -4.49 2.13 -18.53
CA HIS A 84 -4.25 0.73 -18.85
C HIS A 84 -4.33 -0.12 -17.58
N GLN A 85 -5.08 -1.23 -17.61
CA GLN A 85 -5.27 -2.08 -16.44
C GLN A 85 -5.19 -3.54 -16.80
N HIS A 86 -4.61 -4.34 -15.90
CA HIS A 86 -4.66 -5.79 -15.94
C HIS A 86 -5.00 -6.33 -14.56
N ALA A 87 -5.79 -7.40 -14.54
CA ALA A 87 -6.16 -8.11 -13.34
C ALA A 87 -6.22 -9.60 -13.64
N ALA A 88 -5.76 -10.41 -12.70
CA ALA A 88 -5.84 -11.86 -12.79
C ALA A 88 -6.31 -12.43 -11.44
N ASN A 89 -7.15 -13.45 -11.50
CA ASN A 89 -7.66 -14.17 -10.34
C ASN A 89 -7.11 -15.60 -10.31
N ALA A 90 -6.96 -16.15 -9.10
CA ALA A 90 -6.55 -17.52 -8.85
C ALA A 90 -7.27 -18.09 -7.62
N ALA A 91 -7.12 -19.39 -7.37
CA ALA A 91 -7.60 -19.97 -6.12
C ALA A 91 -6.85 -19.38 -4.91
N GLY A 92 -7.50 -19.27 -3.76
CA GLY A 92 -6.82 -18.84 -2.53
C GLY A 92 -5.62 -19.73 -2.21
N GLY A 93 -4.56 -19.14 -1.66
CA GLY A 93 -3.28 -19.81 -1.39
C GLY A 93 -2.38 -20.00 -2.63
N SER A 94 -2.80 -19.56 -3.82
CA SER A 94 -1.98 -19.64 -5.03
C SER A 94 -0.78 -18.67 -5.04
N PRO A 95 -0.88 -17.43 -4.53
CA PRO A 95 0.26 -16.52 -4.50
C PRO A 95 1.29 -16.94 -3.45
N VAL A 96 2.54 -16.58 -3.67
CA VAL A 96 3.59 -16.65 -2.64
C VAL A 96 3.55 -15.32 -1.87
N LEU A 97 3.18 -15.36 -0.58
CA LEU A 97 3.17 -14.22 0.35
C LEU A 97 3.82 -14.64 1.68
N PRO A 98 5.16 -14.66 1.78
CA PRO A 98 5.87 -15.23 2.93
C PRO A 98 5.73 -14.35 4.17
N ALA A 99 5.57 -14.97 5.35
CA ALA A 99 5.58 -14.26 6.64
C ALA A 99 6.91 -13.52 6.87
N GLU A 100 8.01 -14.08 6.36
CA GLU A 100 9.33 -13.46 6.28
C GLU A 100 9.49 -12.71 4.97
N LEU A 101 9.02 -11.46 4.89
CA LEU A 101 8.97 -10.73 3.62
C LEU A 101 10.35 -10.27 3.15
N LEU A 102 11.11 -9.59 4.02
CA LEU A 102 12.27 -8.76 3.60
C LEU A 102 13.54 -9.54 3.17
N GLU A 103 13.49 -10.86 3.16
CA GLU A 103 14.57 -11.74 2.65
C GLU A 103 14.02 -12.82 1.69
N ASN A 104 12.78 -12.65 1.21
CA ASN A 104 12.11 -13.61 0.32
C ASN A 104 11.44 -12.87 -0.84
N SER A 105 10.69 -13.63 -1.65
CA SER A 105 9.92 -13.09 -2.77
C SER A 105 8.42 -13.28 -2.59
N CYS A 106 7.64 -12.26 -2.96
CA CYS A 106 6.22 -12.40 -3.28
C CYS A 106 6.04 -12.71 -4.76
N ARG A 107 5.06 -13.54 -5.11
CA ARG A 107 4.81 -13.87 -6.53
C ARG A 107 3.38 -14.23 -6.83
N PHE A 108 2.87 -13.76 -7.97
CA PHE A 108 1.61 -14.16 -8.56
C PHE A 108 1.82 -14.50 -10.04
N GLU A 109 1.42 -15.69 -10.46
CA GLU A 109 1.62 -16.19 -11.83
C GLU A 109 0.36 -16.89 -12.35
N ARG A 110 -0.02 -16.52 -13.58
CA ARG A 110 -1.04 -17.14 -14.43
C ARG A 110 -0.55 -17.11 -15.87
N ASP A 111 -1.26 -17.82 -16.76
CA ASP A 111 -0.96 -17.75 -18.19
C ASP A 111 -1.03 -16.30 -18.68
N GLY A 112 0.08 -15.81 -19.25
CA GLY A 112 0.25 -14.43 -19.71
C GLY A 112 0.26 -13.35 -18.62
N TYR A 113 0.39 -13.69 -17.34
CA TYR A 113 0.41 -12.71 -16.24
C TYR A 113 1.40 -13.11 -15.13
N ARG A 114 2.47 -12.34 -14.95
CA ARG A 114 3.45 -12.51 -13.86
C ARG A 114 3.74 -11.18 -13.19
N VAL A 115 3.63 -11.15 -11.87
CA VAL A 115 4.10 -10.08 -11.00
C VAL A 115 4.90 -10.71 -9.87
N ALA A 116 6.12 -10.21 -9.62
CA ALA A 116 6.98 -10.68 -8.55
C ALA A 116 7.66 -9.52 -7.83
N TYR A 117 7.81 -9.65 -6.51
CA TYR A 117 8.58 -8.74 -5.68
C TYR A 117 9.66 -9.55 -4.98
N SER A 118 10.92 -9.14 -5.05
CA SER A 118 12.03 -9.81 -4.37
C SER A 118 12.67 -8.84 -3.39
N PHE A 119 12.89 -9.27 -2.15
CA PHE A 119 13.45 -8.45 -1.10
C PHE A 119 14.77 -9.06 -0.60
N SER A 120 15.73 -8.21 -0.26
CA SER A 120 17.02 -8.57 0.30
C SER A 120 17.48 -7.45 1.23
N ARG A 121 17.57 -7.71 2.54
CA ARG A 121 18.17 -6.75 3.48
C ARG A 121 19.69 -6.84 3.38
N THR A 122 20.23 -8.02 3.09
CA THR A 122 21.68 -8.24 2.93
C THR A 122 22.30 -7.30 1.90
N SER A 123 21.64 -7.11 0.75
CA SER A 123 22.10 -6.18 -0.29
C SER A 123 21.44 -4.81 -0.23
N ALA A 124 20.48 -4.60 0.68
CA ALA A 124 19.63 -3.41 0.74
C ALA A 124 19.05 -3.01 -0.63
N ARG A 125 18.64 -4.02 -1.40
CA ARG A 125 18.02 -3.86 -2.73
C ARG A 125 16.77 -4.71 -2.80
N HIS A 126 15.70 -4.14 -3.33
CA HIS A 126 14.49 -4.89 -3.65
C HIS A 126 14.23 -4.78 -5.15
N ARG A 127 13.45 -5.71 -5.70
CA ARG A 127 13.12 -5.71 -7.12
C ARG A 127 11.63 -5.93 -7.32
N ILE A 128 11.05 -5.19 -8.25
CA ILE A 128 9.72 -5.42 -8.81
C ILE A 128 9.91 -5.92 -10.25
N GLU A 129 9.35 -7.09 -10.56
CA GLU A 129 9.33 -7.66 -11.91
C GLU A 129 7.87 -7.80 -12.38
N ILE A 130 7.61 -7.32 -13.60
CA ILE A 130 6.29 -7.36 -14.23
C ILE A 130 6.46 -7.94 -15.63
N ASP A 131 5.69 -8.98 -15.97
CA ASP A 131 5.56 -9.49 -17.33
C ASP A 131 4.12 -9.91 -17.58
N ILE A 132 3.36 -9.03 -18.21
CA ILE A 132 1.93 -9.20 -18.48
C ILE A 132 1.70 -9.04 -19.98
N ALA A 133 1.12 -10.07 -20.57
CA ALA A 133 0.80 -10.12 -21.98
C ALA A 133 -0.30 -9.11 -22.37
N ARG A 134 -0.30 -8.72 -23.64
CA ARG A 134 -1.38 -7.91 -24.23
C ARG A 134 -2.70 -8.67 -24.13
N THR A 135 -3.78 -7.94 -23.83
CA THR A 135 -5.15 -8.44 -23.94
C THR A 135 -5.91 -7.67 -25.04
N ALA A 136 -7.15 -8.06 -25.31
CA ALA A 136 -8.03 -7.30 -26.21
C ALA A 136 -8.34 -5.88 -25.70
N LYS A 137 -8.14 -5.60 -24.39
CA LYS A 137 -8.54 -4.34 -23.74
C LYS A 137 -7.36 -3.46 -23.33
N ALA A 138 -6.16 -4.04 -23.21
CA ALA A 138 -4.99 -3.33 -22.70
C ALA A 138 -3.69 -3.82 -23.37
N PRO A 139 -2.71 -2.92 -23.60
CA PRO A 139 -1.40 -3.30 -24.11
C PRO A 139 -0.65 -4.19 -23.11
N ALA A 140 0.43 -4.85 -23.55
CA ALA A 140 1.32 -5.55 -22.63
C ALA A 140 1.94 -4.58 -21.62
N ILE A 141 2.21 -5.03 -20.41
CA ILE A 141 2.99 -4.27 -19.41
C ILE A 141 4.16 -5.14 -19.00
N ARG A 142 5.38 -4.63 -19.19
CA ARG A 142 6.61 -5.32 -18.80
C ARG A 142 7.54 -4.37 -18.09
N GLY A 143 8.24 -4.81 -17.08
CA GLY A 143 9.18 -3.93 -16.41
C GLY A 143 9.99 -4.61 -15.34
N GLU A 144 11.07 -3.94 -15.01
CA GLU A 144 11.93 -4.30 -13.91
C GLU A 144 12.36 -3.00 -13.22
N LEU A 145 12.06 -2.92 -11.93
CA LEU A 145 12.45 -1.79 -11.08
C LEU A 145 13.30 -2.31 -9.93
N GLU A 146 14.44 -1.67 -9.69
CA GLU A 146 15.24 -1.83 -8.49
C GLU A 146 14.89 -0.72 -7.49
N LEU A 147 14.74 -1.10 -6.23
CA LEU A 147 14.41 -0.22 -5.12
C LEU A 147 15.59 -0.12 -4.16
N ASP A 148 15.99 1.09 -3.81
CA ASP A 148 17.06 1.35 -2.84
C ASP A 148 16.51 1.34 -1.41
N ALA A 149 16.81 0.27 -0.67
CA ALA A 149 16.38 0.14 0.73
C ALA A 149 17.26 0.92 1.72
N GLU A 150 18.47 1.32 1.33
CA GLU A 150 19.32 2.17 2.18
C GLU A 150 18.79 3.61 2.23
N ALA A 151 18.22 4.07 1.11
CA ALA A 151 17.64 5.40 0.97
C ALA A 151 16.13 5.47 1.22
N ALA A 152 15.55 4.41 1.79
CA ALA A 152 14.12 4.34 2.08
C ALA A 152 13.69 5.29 3.22
N THR A 153 12.41 5.61 3.28
CA THR A 153 11.82 6.24 4.48
C THR A 153 11.97 5.35 5.70
N ALA A 154 11.94 5.94 6.90
CA ALA A 154 11.76 5.16 8.12
C ALA A 154 10.46 4.32 8.04
N PRO A 155 10.48 3.07 8.52
CA PRO A 155 9.36 2.15 8.33
C PRO A 155 8.16 2.57 9.19
N LEU A 156 6.97 2.55 8.58
CA LEU A 156 5.72 2.47 9.31
C LEU A 156 5.44 0.99 9.59
N SER A 157 5.40 0.58 10.85
CA SER A 157 5.08 -0.81 11.26
C SER A 157 4.10 -0.76 12.42
N VAL A 158 2.87 -1.21 12.20
CA VAL A 158 1.79 -1.08 13.19
C VAL A 158 1.04 -2.40 13.34
N SER A 159 0.83 -2.84 14.58
CA SER A 159 0.04 -4.00 14.95
C SER A 159 -1.04 -3.56 15.93
N SER A 160 -2.31 -3.60 15.48
CA SER A 160 -3.42 -3.01 16.25
C SER A 160 -4.64 -3.90 16.31
N ARG A 161 -5.39 -3.79 17.40
CA ARG A 161 -6.70 -4.42 17.52
C ARG A 161 -7.74 -3.59 16.79
N LEU A 162 -8.67 -4.26 16.14
CA LEU A 162 -9.84 -3.64 15.51
C LEU A 162 -11.11 -4.13 16.21
N PRO A 163 -12.22 -3.40 16.14
CA PRO A 163 -13.51 -3.93 16.56
C PRO A 163 -13.83 -5.26 15.85
N GLY A 164 -13.78 -6.38 16.57
CA GLY A 164 -14.02 -7.72 16.02
C GLY A 164 -12.89 -8.29 15.15
N GLY A 165 -11.69 -7.73 15.23
CA GLY A 165 -10.57 -8.06 14.36
C GLY A 165 -9.20 -7.60 14.85
N SER A 166 -8.23 -7.62 13.95
CA SER A 166 -6.87 -7.11 14.19
C SER A 166 -6.18 -6.84 12.87
N MET A 167 -5.22 -5.92 12.85
CA MET A 167 -4.44 -5.59 11.67
C MET A 167 -2.95 -5.53 11.95
N TYR A 168 -2.16 -5.94 10.97
CA TYR A 168 -0.74 -5.62 10.88
C TYR A 168 -0.50 -4.93 9.54
N THR A 169 0.32 -3.87 9.54
CA THR A 169 0.69 -3.12 8.34
C THR A 169 2.18 -2.79 8.39
N HIS A 170 2.83 -2.83 7.24
CA HIS A 170 4.18 -2.34 7.06
C HIS A 170 4.28 -1.54 5.76
N LYS A 171 4.80 -0.31 5.85
CA LYS A 171 4.93 0.58 4.71
C LYS A 171 6.25 1.34 4.75
N ALA A 172 6.84 1.52 3.58
CA ALA A 172 8.02 2.34 3.36
C ALA A 172 8.06 2.78 1.89
N ALA A 173 8.57 3.97 1.63
CA ALA A 173 8.82 4.46 0.28
C ALA A 173 10.31 4.34 -0.07
N PHE A 174 10.59 3.85 -1.27
CA PHE A 174 11.92 3.53 -1.76
C PHE A 174 12.21 4.33 -3.04
N PRO A 175 13.38 4.96 -3.17
CA PRO A 175 13.92 5.37 -4.47
C PRO A 175 13.89 4.24 -5.47
N ALA A 176 13.32 4.49 -6.65
CA ALA A 176 13.11 3.48 -7.68
C ALA A 176 13.91 3.81 -8.94
N SER A 177 14.56 2.81 -9.51
CA SER A 177 15.25 2.92 -10.79
C SER A 177 14.88 1.76 -11.71
N GLY A 178 14.91 1.97 -13.02
CA GLY A 178 14.63 0.92 -13.99
C GLY A 178 13.61 1.35 -15.03
N VAL A 179 12.90 0.40 -15.62
CA VAL A 179 12.03 0.66 -16.75
C VAL A 179 10.72 -0.09 -16.64
N LEU A 180 9.62 0.63 -16.84
CA LEU A 180 8.29 0.08 -17.10
C LEU A 180 7.91 0.37 -18.55
N ARG A 181 7.62 -0.66 -19.33
CA ARG A 181 7.10 -0.58 -20.69
C ARG A 181 5.60 -0.83 -20.69
N VAL A 182 4.83 0.11 -21.24
CA VAL A 182 3.38 0.01 -21.41
C VAL A 182 3.09 0.06 -22.91
N GLY A 183 2.85 -1.11 -23.53
CA GLY A 183 2.83 -1.24 -24.97
C GLY A 183 4.19 -0.90 -25.58
N ASP A 184 4.22 0.13 -26.41
CA ASP A 184 5.45 0.64 -27.05
C ASP A 184 6.07 1.81 -26.26
N THR A 185 5.37 2.33 -25.24
CA THR A 185 5.86 3.43 -24.41
C THR A 185 6.83 2.91 -23.35
N GLU A 186 8.00 3.54 -23.26
CA GLU A 186 8.99 3.30 -22.22
C GLU A 186 8.90 4.38 -21.15
N VAL A 187 8.74 3.97 -19.90
CA VAL A 187 8.70 4.84 -18.71
C VAL A 187 9.95 4.55 -17.89
N VAL A 188 10.87 5.50 -17.84
CA VAL A 188 12.15 5.37 -17.13
C VAL A 188 11.99 5.91 -15.72
N PHE A 189 12.30 5.06 -14.74
CA PHE A 189 12.34 5.43 -13.33
C PHE A 189 13.75 5.89 -12.96
N GLU A 190 13.83 7.07 -12.35
CA GLU A 190 15.06 7.68 -11.90
C GLU A 190 15.08 7.80 -10.37
N PRO A 191 16.08 7.25 -9.67
CA PRO A 191 16.03 7.09 -8.21
C PRO A 191 16.09 8.41 -7.43
N HIS A 192 16.53 9.51 -8.06
CA HIS A 192 16.51 10.82 -7.43
C HIS A 192 15.13 11.48 -7.46
N ARG A 193 14.21 10.98 -8.28
CA ARG A 193 12.90 11.57 -8.56
C ARG A 193 11.74 10.64 -8.20
N ASP A 194 11.85 9.38 -8.60
CA ASP A 194 10.75 8.42 -8.60
C ASP A 194 10.84 7.45 -7.44
N LEU A 195 9.67 7.04 -6.95
CA LEU A 195 9.55 6.23 -5.74
C LEU A 195 8.63 5.04 -5.96
N ALA A 196 8.82 3.99 -5.17
CA ALA A 196 7.85 2.93 -4.97
C ALA A 196 7.49 2.85 -3.49
N THR A 197 6.21 3.05 -3.15
CA THR A 197 5.71 2.96 -1.78
C THR A 197 5.13 1.57 -1.53
N LEU A 198 5.81 0.77 -0.71
CA LEU A 198 5.37 -0.54 -0.26
C LEU A 198 4.14 -0.41 0.64
N ASP A 199 3.18 -1.30 0.42
CA ASP A 199 2.04 -1.56 1.30
C ASP A 199 1.94 -3.07 1.55
N GLU A 200 2.43 -3.51 2.71
CA GLU A 200 2.16 -4.85 3.24
C GLU A 200 1.05 -4.76 4.28
N HIS A 201 0.09 -5.68 4.21
CA HIS A 201 -0.95 -5.80 5.21
C HIS A 201 -1.32 -7.26 5.48
N ARG A 202 -1.59 -7.57 6.75
CA ARG A 202 -2.09 -8.87 7.19
C ARG A 202 -3.14 -8.68 8.28
N SER A 203 -4.40 -8.87 7.90
CA SER A 203 -5.53 -8.46 8.74
C SER A 203 -6.62 -9.50 8.87
N LEU A 204 -7.05 -9.70 10.11
CA LEU A 204 -8.30 -10.36 10.45
C LEU A 204 -9.38 -9.29 10.51
N LEU A 205 -9.90 -8.91 9.35
CA LEU A 205 -10.91 -7.85 9.26
C LEU A 205 -12.25 -8.31 9.87
N PRO A 206 -13.03 -7.37 10.44
CA PRO A 206 -14.43 -7.64 10.74
C PRO A 206 -15.21 -7.92 9.45
N TYR A 207 -16.28 -8.72 9.57
CA TYR A 207 -17.12 -9.08 8.41
C TYR A 207 -17.62 -7.85 7.67
N ARG A 208 -17.97 -6.77 8.38
CA ARG A 208 -18.26 -5.46 7.81
C ARG A 208 -17.08 -4.54 8.06
N THR A 209 -16.48 -4.04 7.00
CA THR A 209 -15.33 -3.13 7.07
C THR A 209 -15.58 -1.90 6.21
N ASP A 210 -15.17 -0.74 6.71
CA ASP A 210 -15.18 0.55 6.00
C ASP A 210 -13.85 1.24 6.35
N TRP A 211 -13.11 1.69 5.35
CA TRP A 211 -11.96 2.56 5.57
C TRP A 211 -11.83 3.55 4.43
N VAL A 212 -11.24 4.69 4.76
CA VAL A 212 -10.63 5.60 3.79
C VAL A 212 -9.14 5.60 4.09
N TRP A 213 -8.32 5.47 3.05
CA TRP A 213 -6.87 5.45 3.16
C TRP A 213 -6.26 6.31 2.07
N GLY A 214 -5.12 6.92 2.34
CA GLY A 214 -4.33 7.57 1.31
C GLY A 214 -2.86 7.58 1.65
N THR A 215 -2.05 7.75 0.62
CA THR A 215 -0.61 7.91 0.74
C THR A 215 -0.04 8.72 -0.41
N PHE A 216 1.03 9.44 -0.10
CA PHE A 216 1.90 10.07 -1.08
C PHE A 216 3.32 10.13 -0.53
N ALA A 217 4.29 10.15 -1.43
CA ALA A 217 5.69 10.36 -1.10
C ALA A 217 6.38 11.08 -2.26
N THR A 218 7.36 11.92 -1.93
CA THR A 218 8.21 12.63 -2.89
C THR A 218 9.64 12.71 -2.36
N SER A 219 10.59 12.74 -3.27
CA SER A 219 11.93 13.22 -2.97
C SER A 219 11.90 14.75 -2.83
N THR A 220 12.72 15.29 -1.92
CA THR A 220 13.10 16.71 -1.93
C THR A 220 14.30 16.88 -2.88
N ASP A 221 14.59 18.06 -3.45
CA ASP A 221 15.47 18.33 -4.63
C ASP A 221 16.80 17.57 -4.81
N ALA A 222 17.31 16.83 -3.81
CA ALA A 222 18.18 15.66 -3.91
C ALA A 222 18.27 14.94 -2.53
N GLY A 223 17.21 15.06 -1.74
CA GLY A 223 17.19 14.84 -0.30
C GLY A 223 16.34 13.64 0.11
N PRO A 224 16.21 13.42 1.42
CA PRO A 224 15.43 12.32 1.97
C PRO A 224 13.99 12.34 1.46
N VAL A 225 13.42 11.14 1.32
CA VAL A 225 12.01 10.96 0.97
C VAL A 225 11.13 11.50 2.10
N VAL A 226 10.12 12.27 1.71
CA VAL A 226 9.10 12.81 2.60
C VAL A 226 7.71 12.48 2.09
N GLY A 227 6.73 12.44 2.98
CA GLY A 227 5.37 12.12 2.58
C GLY A 227 4.47 11.82 3.76
N ALA A 228 3.36 11.15 3.47
CA ALA A 228 2.44 10.71 4.50
C ALA A 228 1.72 9.43 4.07
N ASN A 229 1.32 8.66 5.08
CA ASN A 229 0.34 7.60 4.98
C ASN A 229 -0.76 7.89 6.00
N PHE A 230 -2.02 7.75 5.64
CA PHE A 230 -3.11 8.09 6.55
C PHE A 230 -4.34 7.24 6.28
N ALA A 231 -5.03 6.89 7.36
CA ALA A 231 -6.26 6.11 7.31
C ALA A 231 -7.30 6.68 8.28
N ALA A 232 -8.56 6.42 7.98
CA ALA A 232 -9.68 6.51 8.90
C ALA A 232 -10.52 5.23 8.77
N ARG A 233 -10.77 4.58 9.91
CA ARG A 233 -11.52 3.32 10.01
C ARG A 233 -12.25 3.25 11.37
N PRO A 234 -13.13 2.27 11.61
CA PRO A 234 -13.64 2.02 12.95
C PRO A 234 -12.54 1.53 13.90
N GLU A 235 -12.33 2.25 15.00
CA GLU A 235 -11.18 2.04 15.91
C GLU A 235 -11.62 1.63 17.32
N LEU A 236 -10.67 1.12 18.10
CA LEU A 236 -10.80 0.96 19.55
C LEU A 236 -9.99 2.05 20.24
N ALA A 237 -10.54 2.65 21.28
CA ALA A 237 -9.87 3.74 22.00
C ALA A 237 -8.47 3.33 22.47
N GLY A 238 -7.46 4.11 22.07
CA GLY A 238 -6.06 3.92 22.47
C GLY A 238 -5.27 2.91 21.63
N GLU A 239 -5.88 2.24 20.65
CA GLU A 239 -5.12 1.44 19.68
C GLU A 239 -4.46 2.37 18.64
N PRO A 240 -3.20 2.13 18.24
CA PRO A 240 -2.54 2.99 17.27
C PRO A 240 -3.07 2.74 15.86
N GLU A 241 -3.16 3.80 15.06
CA GLU A 241 -3.50 3.70 13.64
C GLU A 241 -2.26 3.72 12.74
N GLU A 242 -2.48 3.46 11.45
CA GLU A 242 -1.43 3.48 10.42
C GLU A 242 -1.13 4.88 9.85
N SER A 243 -1.55 5.96 10.52
CA SER A 243 -1.35 7.34 10.04
C SER A 243 0.01 7.92 10.46
N CYS A 244 0.86 8.30 9.52
CA CYS A 244 2.17 8.90 9.80
C CYS A 244 2.59 9.96 8.77
N LEU A 245 3.51 10.83 9.20
CA LEU A 245 4.39 11.57 8.30
C LEU A 245 5.69 10.80 8.14
N TRP A 246 6.15 10.67 6.90
CA TRP A 246 7.54 10.40 6.62
C TRP A 246 8.28 11.72 6.50
N THR A 247 9.19 11.93 7.44
CA THR A 247 10.12 13.06 7.45
C THR A 247 11.54 12.49 7.42
N PRO A 248 12.58 13.30 7.19
CA PRO A 248 13.95 12.81 7.08
C PRO A 248 14.35 11.87 8.22
N GLY A 249 14.47 10.57 7.90
CA GLY A 249 14.86 9.51 8.85
C GLY A 249 13.82 9.20 9.94
N ARG A 250 12.57 9.66 9.85
CA ARG A 250 11.54 9.43 10.88
C ARG A 250 10.18 9.06 10.29
N CYS A 251 9.51 8.16 10.98
CA CYS A 251 8.10 7.83 10.79
C CYS A 251 7.34 8.41 12.00
N GLU A 252 6.77 9.60 11.83
CA GLU A 252 6.14 10.35 12.91
C GLU A 252 4.64 10.05 12.95
N PRO A 253 4.07 9.59 14.09
CA PRO A 253 2.64 9.34 14.18
C PRO A 253 1.84 10.63 13.96
N LEU A 254 0.71 10.50 13.28
CA LEU A 254 -0.32 11.54 13.16
C LEU A 254 -1.50 11.21 14.08
N GLY A 255 -2.18 12.25 14.56
CA GLY A 255 -3.53 12.12 15.14
C GLY A 255 -4.59 11.73 14.09
N ASP A 256 -5.85 11.60 14.53
CA ASP A 256 -6.95 11.17 13.65
C ASP A 256 -7.04 12.06 12.39
N ILE A 257 -7.52 11.46 11.32
CA ILE A 257 -7.54 12.08 9.98
C ILE A 257 -8.98 12.39 9.58
N ALA A 258 -9.23 13.65 9.25
CA ALA A 258 -10.46 14.07 8.59
C ALA A 258 -10.29 13.95 7.08
N PHE A 259 -11.29 13.35 6.41
CA PHE A 259 -11.38 13.25 4.97
C PHE A 259 -12.65 13.96 4.51
N GLU A 260 -12.49 15.08 3.81
CA GLU A 260 -13.60 15.96 3.44
C GLU A 260 -13.63 16.16 1.92
N PRO A 261 -14.41 15.33 1.18
CA PRO A 261 -14.69 15.59 -0.22
C PRO A 261 -15.43 16.92 -0.36
N THR A 262 -14.99 17.76 -1.30
CA THR A 262 -15.58 19.08 -1.57
C THR A 262 -17.01 18.99 -2.12
N SER A 263 -17.41 17.84 -2.67
CA SER A 263 -18.77 17.56 -3.11
C SER A 263 -19.05 16.04 -3.16
N ALA A 264 -20.25 15.66 -3.58
CA ALA A 264 -20.61 14.26 -3.83
C ALA A 264 -20.07 13.70 -5.16
N ASP A 265 -19.39 14.52 -5.97
CA ASP A 265 -18.79 14.08 -7.25
C ASP A 265 -17.69 13.03 -6.99
N PRO A 266 -17.73 11.86 -7.66
CA PRO A 266 -16.64 10.87 -7.69
C PRO A 266 -15.21 11.38 -7.89
N SER A 267 -15.04 12.50 -8.59
CA SER A 267 -13.78 13.18 -8.89
C SER A 267 -13.55 14.45 -8.08
N ALA A 268 -14.41 14.72 -7.09
CA ALA A 268 -14.25 15.87 -6.21
C ALA A 268 -12.87 15.85 -5.54
N ALA A 269 -12.24 17.02 -5.41
CA ALA A 269 -11.06 17.18 -4.58
C ALA A 269 -11.40 16.88 -3.10
N TRP A 270 -10.43 16.37 -2.35
CA TRP A 270 -10.57 16.03 -0.93
C TRP A 270 -9.65 16.92 -0.11
N HIS A 271 -10.19 17.65 0.86
CA HIS A 271 -9.37 18.20 1.93
C HIS A 271 -9.10 17.11 2.96
N ILE A 272 -7.83 16.92 3.31
CA ILE A 272 -7.39 15.87 4.23
C ILE A 272 -6.49 16.52 5.26
N ALA A 273 -6.90 16.45 6.51
CA ALA A 273 -6.21 17.10 7.61
C ALA A 273 -6.13 16.20 8.84
N SER A 274 -5.00 16.27 9.56
CA SER A 274 -4.88 15.61 10.86
C SER A 274 -5.33 16.52 11.99
N ARG A 275 -5.93 15.95 13.04
CA ARG A 275 -6.45 16.72 14.19
C ARG A 275 -5.37 17.47 14.98
N ASP A 276 -4.13 17.02 14.90
CA ASP A 276 -2.97 17.68 15.51
C ASP A 276 -2.40 18.81 14.61
N GLY A 277 -3.01 19.09 13.45
CA GLY A 277 -2.64 20.18 12.54
C GLY A 277 -1.36 19.91 11.73
N ARG A 278 -0.83 18.69 11.78
CA ARG A 278 0.46 18.34 11.18
C ARG A 278 0.37 17.86 9.73
N LEU A 279 -0.81 17.46 9.29
CA LEU A 279 -1.15 17.21 7.89
C LEU A 279 -2.26 18.17 7.50
N ASP A 280 -2.07 18.91 6.41
CA ASP A 280 -3.09 19.78 5.83
C ASP A 280 -2.87 19.82 4.30
N VAL A 281 -3.60 18.96 3.59
CA VAL A 281 -3.42 18.76 2.15
C VAL A 281 -4.74 18.69 1.41
N VAL A 282 -4.71 19.05 0.14
CA VAL A 282 -5.79 18.82 -0.82
C VAL A 282 -5.32 17.76 -1.80
N PHE A 283 -6.14 16.72 -1.97
CA PHE A 283 -5.97 15.71 -3.00
C PHE A 283 -6.89 16.01 -4.18
N GLU A 284 -6.32 16.11 -5.39
CA GLU A 284 -7.04 16.28 -6.65
C GLU A 284 -7.00 15.00 -7.47
N PRO A 285 -8.13 14.27 -7.59
CA PRO A 285 -8.21 13.07 -8.41
C PRO A 285 -8.00 13.40 -9.89
N GLU A 286 -7.15 12.62 -10.56
CA GLU A 286 -6.96 12.66 -12.03
C GLU A 286 -7.48 11.40 -12.72
N GLY A 287 -7.79 10.37 -11.94
CA GLY A 287 -8.53 9.21 -12.41
C GLY A 287 -8.94 8.28 -11.28
N ARG A 288 -9.64 7.20 -11.66
CA ARG A 288 -10.28 6.28 -10.72
C ARG A 288 -10.22 4.86 -11.22
N LYS A 289 -9.79 3.96 -10.35
CA LYS A 289 -10.03 2.52 -10.44
C LYS A 289 -11.19 2.14 -9.53
N GLN A 290 -12.15 1.37 -10.02
CA GLN A 290 -13.30 0.92 -9.23
C GLN A 290 -13.47 -0.59 -9.33
N VAL A 291 -13.76 -1.22 -8.19
CA VAL A 291 -14.14 -2.62 -8.10
C VAL A 291 -15.43 -2.68 -7.29
N LYS A 292 -16.52 -3.11 -7.93
CA LYS A 292 -17.83 -3.21 -7.28
C LYS A 292 -18.49 -4.54 -7.57
N HIS A 293 -18.69 -5.34 -6.53
CA HIS A 293 -19.33 -6.64 -6.59
C HIS A 293 -20.35 -6.78 -5.46
N ASN A 294 -21.49 -7.41 -5.75
CA ASN A 294 -22.50 -7.75 -4.76
C ASN A 294 -23.05 -9.14 -5.05
N LEU A 295 -22.74 -10.09 -4.18
CA LEU A 295 -23.12 -11.50 -4.26
C LEU A 295 -24.04 -11.89 -3.10
N GLY A 296 -24.86 -10.95 -2.63
CA GLY A 296 -25.80 -11.18 -1.54
C GLY A 296 -25.09 -11.14 -0.18
N LEU A 297 -24.50 -12.24 0.27
CA LEU A 297 -23.75 -12.29 1.53
C LEU A 297 -22.42 -11.52 1.42
N PHE A 298 -21.71 -11.68 0.32
CA PHE A 298 -20.46 -10.98 0.06
C PHE A 298 -20.69 -9.71 -0.77
N ALA A 299 -20.01 -8.63 -0.43
CA ALA A 299 -20.01 -7.42 -1.25
C ALA A 299 -18.72 -6.63 -1.07
N VAL A 300 -18.29 -5.97 -2.15
CA VAL A 300 -17.17 -5.04 -2.17
C VAL A 300 -17.62 -3.82 -2.95
N ASP A 301 -17.47 -2.64 -2.36
CA ASP A 301 -17.54 -1.35 -3.04
C ASP A 301 -16.23 -0.63 -2.74
N TYR A 302 -15.28 -0.80 -3.67
CA TYR A 302 -13.93 -0.29 -3.58
C TYR A 302 -13.69 0.71 -4.69
N PHE A 303 -13.02 1.82 -4.36
CA PHE A 303 -12.37 2.63 -5.36
C PHE A 303 -11.02 3.11 -4.86
N GLN A 304 -10.11 3.29 -5.81
CA GLN A 304 -8.86 3.99 -5.62
C GLN A 304 -8.83 5.14 -6.61
N LEU A 305 -8.75 6.35 -6.08
CA LEU A 305 -8.44 7.55 -6.82
C LEU A 305 -6.91 7.68 -6.87
N PHE A 306 -6.41 8.12 -8.01
CA PHE A 306 -5.01 8.50 -8.18
C PHE A 306 -4.97 9.94 -8.70
N GLY A 307 -3.97 10.69 -8.29
CA GLY A 307 -3.90 12.11 -8.60
C GLY A 307 -2.78 12.79 -7.83
N ARG A 308 -2.97 14.06 -7.50
CA ARG A 308 -1.94 14.90 -6.89
C ARG A 308 -2.36 15.45 -5.54
N TYR A 309 -1.39 15.50 -4.64
CA TYR A 309 -1.47 16.18 -3.37
C TYR A 309 -0.80 17.55 -3.47
N ARG A 310 -1.40 18.54 -2.81
CA ARG A 310 -0.77 19.82 -2.50
C ARG A 310 -1.11 20.29 -1.09
N GLY A 311 -0.24 21.06 -0.45
CA GLY A 311 -0.46 21.58 0.89
C GLY A 311 0.82 21.54 1.72
N VAL A 312 0.72 21.12 2.98
CA VAL A 312 1.85 21.15 3.90
C VAL A 312 1.82 19.98 4.88
N ILE A 313 3.00 19.44 5.16
CA ILE A 313 3.25 18.53 6.28
C ILE A 313 4.14 19.23 7.31
N ARG A 314 3.84 19.07 8.60
CA ARG A 314 4.55 19.71 9.72
C ARG A 314 5.23 18.65 10.58
N GLY A 315 6.46 18.36 10.20
CA GLY A 315 7.34 17.37 10.84
C GLY A 315 8.11 17.95 12.02
N ALA A 316 8.79 17.10 12.79
CA ALA A 316 9.71 17.55 13.83
C ALA A 316 10.88 18.38 13.26
N GLY A 317 11.24 18.19 11.99
CA GLY A 317 12.28 18.93 11.28
C GLY A 317 11.83 20.25 10.65
N GLY A 318 10.54 20.60 10.77
CA GLY A 318 9.93 21.79 10.15
C GLY A 318 8.84 21.46 9.15
N ASP A 319 8.29 22.52 8.56
CA ASP A 319 7.22 22.43 7.56
C ASP A 319 7.82 22.09 6.19
N VAL A 320 7.20 21.14 5.51
CA VAL A 320 7.52 20.77 4.13
C VAL A 320 6.31 21.03 3.26
N GLU A 321 6.50 21.83 2.22
CA GLU A 321 5.48 22.11 1.24
C GLU A 321 5.32 20.92 0.29
N VAL A 322 4.06 20.52 0.07
CA VAL A 322 3.67 19.49 -0.88
C VAL A 322 3.16 20.21 -2.13
N LYS A 323 3.84 20.02 -3.26
CA LYS A 323 3.50 20.63 -4.55
C LYS A 323 3.44 19.55 -5.61
N ASP A 324 2.25 19.30 -6.15
CA ASP A 324 2.02 18.39 -7.27
C ASP A 324 2.57 16.97 -7.06
N VAL A 325 2.46 16.45 -5.84
CA VAL A 325 3.02 15.13 -5.51
C VAL A 325 2.01 14.04 -5.85
N HIS A 326 2.43 13.05 -6.65
CA HIS A 326 1.60 11.90 -6.94
C HIS A 326 1.25 11.12 -5.67
N GLY A 327 0.01 10.67 -5.59
CA GLY A 327 -0.42 9.70 -4.59
C GLY A 327 -1.79 9.12 -4.91
N VAL A 328 -2.28 8.36 -3.93
CA VAL A 328 -3.55 7.65 -4.05
C VAL A 328 -4.42 7.90 -2.82
N CYS A 329 -5.74 7.93 -3.05
CA CYS A 329 -6.76 7.98 -2.01
C CYS A 329 -7.82 6.95 -2.34
N GLU A 330 -8.03 5.99 -1.45
CA GLU A 330 -8.96 4.90 -1.64
C GLU A 330 -10.04 4.87 -0.57
N ARG A 331 -11.17 4.26 -0.92
CA ARG A 331 -12.19 3.89 0.03
C ARG A 331 -12.63 2.47 -0.23
N MET A 332 -12.75 1.71 0.84
CA MET A 332 -13.33 0.38 0.83
C MET A 332 -14.59 0.36 1.68
N LYS A 333 -15.64 -0.26 1.16
CA LYS A 333 -16.73 -0.83 1.95
C LYS A 333 -16.90 -2.28 1.59
N ALA A 334 -16.76 -3.19 2.55
CA ALA A 334 -16.83 -4.61 2.26
C ALA A 334 -17.63 -5.44 3.26
N ARG A 335 -18.18 -6.54 2.75
CA ARG A 335 -18.76 -7.68 3.46
C ARG A 335 -18.02 -8.92 3.00
N LEU A 336 -17.05 -9.38 3.80
CA LEU A 336 -16.04 -10.37 3.41
C LEU A 336 -15.87 -11.50 4.43
#